data_AF-A0A7V4XUE8-F1
#
_entry.id   AF-A0A7V4XUE8-F1
#
_cell.length_a   1.000
_cell.length_b   1.000
_cell.length_c   1.000
_cell.angle_alpha   90.00
_cell.angle_beta   90.00
_cell.angle_gamma   90.00
#
_symmetry.space_group_name_H-M   'P 1'
#
loop_
_entity.id
_entity.type
_entity.pdbx_description
1 polymer ?
#
loop_
_entity_poly.entity_id
_entity_poly.type
_entity_poly.pdbx_seq_one_letter_code
_entity_poly.pdbx_strand_id
1 'polypeptide(L)'
;MHFKEAARGQPLDFWVHGMYMYVYEVICMRVYANQGKLQENWMTLSEEVRRYVQTSYLAPARLRGDAIVEIKAGDVHQGLRWVNRVPSVCTTLGSQKFQRETGVELVGKEGPPSGMGTRMTFTYRIADVEAGASSVPRQSKFDALRGIAQSLFHELGGGENFIRGERESLNFIRSDRARNHGKKK
;
A
#
# COMPACT_ATOMS: atom_id res chain seq x y z
N MET A 1 -71.90 19.88 24.58
CA MET A 1 -71.92 19.29 23.23
C MET A 1 -70.55 19.46 22.59
N HIS A 2 -69.98 18.32 22.19
CA HIS A 2 -68.96 18.12 21.15
C HIS A 2 -67.55 18.75 21.27
N PHE A 3 -66.68 17.92 21.84
CA PHE A 3 -65.33 17.59 21.34
C PHE A 3 -65.24 17.56 19.80
N LYS A 4 -64.18 18.14 19.22
CA LYS A 4 -63.47 17.53 18.09
C LYS A 4 -62.00 17.98 18.04
N GLU A 5 -61.13 16.98 18.05
CA GLU A 5 -59.68 17.04 18.06
C GLU A 5 -59.09 17.77 16.84
N ALA A 6 -57.99 18.50 17.05
CA ALA A 6 -57.05 18.88 16.00
C ALA A 6 -55.62 18.62 16.50
N ALA A 7 -55.25 17.35 16.52
CA ALA A 7 -53.89 16.90 16.76
C ALA A 7 -53.24 16.50 15.43
N ARG A 8 -52.02 17.02 15.23
CA ARG A 8 -50.91 16.46 14.41
C ARG A 8 -50.94 16.68 12.89
N GLY A 9 -49.87 17.29 12.40
CA GLY A 9 -49.50 17.27 10.99
C GLY A 9 -48.61 18.43 10.54
N GLN A 10 -47.53 18.76 11.25
CA GLN A 10 -46.47 19.60 10.68
C GLN A 10 -45.44 18.66 10.01
N PRO A 11 -45.12 18.87 8.73
CA PRO A 11 -44.37 17.92 7.90
C PRO A 11 -42.93 17.70 8.41
N LEU A 12 -42.61 16.44 8.73
CA LEU A 12 -41.28 15.96 9.13
C LEU A 12 -40.27 15.91 7.97
N ASP A 13 -40.64 16.41 6.80
CA ASP A 13 -39.89 16.33 5.55
C ASP A 13 -38.83 17.43 5.41
N PHE A 14 -38.95 18.58 6.09
CA PHE A 14 -37.98 19.68 5.89
C PHE A 14 -36.64 19.45 6.60
N TRP A 15 -36.64 18.79 7.76
CA TRP A 15 -35.43 18.52 8.54
C TRP A 15 -34.66 17.29 8.04
N VAL A 16 -35.34 16.31 7.45
CA VAL A 16 -34.71 15.09 6.94
C VAL A 16 -34.01 15.35 5.60
N HIS A 17 -34.55 16.20 4.72
CA HIS A 17 -33.90 16.59 3.47
C HIS A 17 -32.69 17.51 3.68
N GLY A 18 -32.75 18.45 4.63
CA GLY A 18 -31.60 19.30 4.97
C GLY A 18 -30.45 18.49 5.57
N MET A 19 -30.75 17.50 6.41
CA MET A 19 -29.75 16.60 6.97
C MET A 19 -29.20 15.61 5.93
N TYR A 20 -30.03 15.10 5.02
CA TYR A 20 -29.57 14.26 3.90
C TYR A 20 -28.63 15.01 2.95
N MET A 21 -28.94 16.26 2.60
CA MET A 21 -28.08 17.09 1.74
C MET A 21 -26.73 17.40 2.41
N TYR A 22 -26.71 17.72 3.71
CA TYR A 22 -25.47 18.02 4.42
C TYR A 22 -24.60 16.78 4.64
N VAL A 23 -25.22 15.62 4.90
CA VAL A 23 -24.52 14.34 5.04
C VAL A 23 -23.98 13.87 3.68
N TYR A 24 -24.70 14.08 2.58
CA TYR A 24 -24.17 13.81 1.22
C TYR A 24 -23.00 14.72 0.87
N GLU A 25 -23.07 16.03 1.13
CA GLU A 25 -21.96 16.96 0.89
C GLU A 25 -20.71 16.58 1.71
N VAL A 26 -20.86 16.28 3.00
CA VAL A 26 -19.72 15.96 3.89
C VAL A 26 -19.16 14.56 3.63
N ILE A 27 -19.99 13.57 3.29
CA ILE A 27 -19.54 12.24 2.86
C ILE A 27 -18.87 12.33 1.49
N CYS A 28 -19.44 13.06 0.52
CA CYS A 28 -18.78 13.33 -0.75
C CYS A 28 -17.41 13.96 -0.50
N MET A 29 -17.31 15.06 0.27
CA MET A 29 -16.03 15.70 0.52
C MET A 29 -15.02 14.80 1.25
N ARG A 30 -15.44 13.90 2.16
CA ARG A 30 -14.55 12.93 2.82
C ARG A 30 -14.17 11.73 1.94
N VAL A 31 -15.04 11.30 1.04
CA VAL A 31 -14.74 10.31 0.00
C VAL A 31 -13.79 10.91 -1.05
N TYR A 32 -13.96 12.19 -1.42
CA TYR A 32 -13.07 12.90 -2.34
C TYR A 32 -11.72 13.29 -1.70
N ALA A 33 -11.66 13.57 -0.39
CA ALA A 33 -10.40 13.85 0.31
C ALA A 33 -9.50 12.60 0.45
N ASN A 34 -10.04 11.40 0.26
CA ASN A 34 -9.29 10.14 0.22
C ASN A 34 -8.92 9.70 -1.21
N GLN A 35 -9.17 10.56 -2.21
CA GLN A 35 -8.63 10.42 -3.57
C GLN A 35 -7.31 11.21 -3.74
N GLY A 36 -6.44 11.15 -2.74
CA GLY A 36 -5.06 11.56 -2.87
C GLY A 36 -4.26 10.56 -3.72
N LYS A 37 -4.59 10.44 -5.02
CA LYS A 37 -3.75 9.84 -6.08
C LYS A 37 -4.39 9.81 -7.48
N LEU A 38 -5.38 10.65 -7.78
CA LEU A 38 -5.63 11.02 -9.18
C LEU A 38 -4.55 12.00 -9.62
N GLN A 39 -3.30 11.50 -9.77
CA GLN A 39 -2.42 12.19 -10.70
C GLN A 39 -3.16 12.17 -12.03
N GLU A 40 -3.45 13.33 -12.59
CA GLU A 40 -3.49 13.53 -14.04
C GLU A 40 -2.10 13.18 -14.60
N ASN A 41 -1.73 11.91 -14.48
CA ASN A 41 -0.54 11.36 -15.06
C ASN A 41 -0.94 11.12 -16.50
N TRP A 42 -0.55 12.03 -17.38
CA TRP A 42 -0.54 11.71 -18.81
C TRP A 42 0.08 10.31 -18.94
N MET A 43 -0.62 9.36 -19.57
CA MET A 43 -0.10 8.00 -19.69
C MET A 43 1.19 8.07 -20.50
N THR A 44 2.32 7.89 -19.82
CA THR A 44 3.60 7.83 -20.53
C THR A 44 3.62 6.60 -21.42
N LEU A 45 4.35 6.66 -22.53
CA LEU A 45 4.57 5.51 -23.41
C LEU A 45 5.05 4.28 -22.62
N SER A 46 5.90 4.47 -21.61
CA SER A 46 6.35 3.36 -20.78
C SER A 46 5.19 2.71 -20.03
N GLU A 47 4.33 3.50 -19.40
CA GLU A 47 3.19 3.00 -18.62
C GLU A 47 2.18 2.26 -19.50
N GLU A 48 1.98 2.70 -20.74
CA GLU A 48 1.14 2.02 -21.73
C GLU A 48 1.71 0.65 -22.13
N VAL A 49 3.02 0.57 -22.39
CA VAL A 49 3.72 -0.71 -22.63
C VAL A 49 3.56 -1.63 -21.43
N ARG A 50 3.76 -1.12 -20.19
CA ARG A 50 3.63 -1.95 -18.99
C ARG A 50 2.22 -2.53 -18.87
N ARG A 51 1.20 -1.69 -19.05
CA ARG A 51 -0.20 -2.12 -18.97
C ARG A 51 -0.51 -3.20 -20.00
N TYR A 52 -0.14 -2.96 -21.26
CA TYR A 52 -0.40 -3.92 -22.34
C TYR A 52 0.28 -5.26 -22.11
N VAL A 53 1.54 -5.24 -21.65
CA VAL A 53 2.29 -6.47 -21.35
C VAL A 53 1.69 -7.21 -20.16
N GLN A 54 1.27 -6.48 -19.12
CA GLN A 54 0.60 -7.06 -17.96
C GLN A 54 -0.71 -7.77 -18.34
N THR A 55 -1.57 -7.11 -19.11
CA THR A 55 -2.89 -7.67 -19.46
C THR A 55 -2.79 -8.79 -20.49
N SER A 56 -1.90 -8.66 -21.47
CA SER A 56 -1.89 -9.53 -22.66
C SER A 56 -0.96 -10.73 -22.53
N TYR A 57 0.13 -10.62 -21.76
CA TYR A 57 1.14 -11.68 -21.62
C TYR A 57 1.22 -12.21 -20.20
N LEU A 58 1.39 -11.32 -19.22
CA LEU A 58 1.66 -11.72 -17.83
C LEU A 58 0.42 -12.28 -17.13
N ALA A 59 -0.74 -11.63 -17.24
CA ALA A 59 -1.99 -12.09 -16.63
C ALA A 59 -2.39 -13.50 -17.12
N PRO A 60 -2.41 -13.80 -18.43
CA PRO A 60 -2.73 -15.15 -18.87
C PRO A 60 -1.62 -16.17 -18.53
N ALA A 61 -0.34 -15.77 -18.54
CA ALA A 61 0.75 -16.66 -18.12
C ALA A 61 0.67 -17.01 -16.62
N ARG A 62 0.33 -16.04 -15.77
CA ARG A 62 0.08 -16.26 -14.34
C ARG A 62 -1.11 -17.16 -14.10
N LEU A 63 -2.19 -16.98 -14.87
CA LEU A 63 -3.38 -17.82 -14.78
C LEU A 63 -3.07 -19.28 -15.15
N ARG A 64 -2.16 -19.50 -16.11
CA ARG A 64 -1.69 -20.84 -16.50
C ARG A 64 -0.63 -21.42 -15.57
N GLY A 65 -0.03 -20.62 -14.69
CA GLY A 65 1.09 -21.03 -13.84
C GLY A 65 2.42 -21.15 -14.60
N ASP A 66 2.57 -20.46 -15.73
CA ASP A 66 3.81 -20.48 -16.51
C ASP A 66 4.94 -19.81 -15.72
N ALA A 67 6.07 -20.52 -15.54
CA ALA A 67 7.24 -19.96 -14.84
C ALA A 67 8.07 -19.01 -15.72
N ILE A 68 8.00 -19.16 -17.05
CA ILE A 68 8.80 -18.43 -18.02
C ILE A 68 7.89 -17.89 -19.12
N VAL A 69 8.07 -16.63 -19.49
CA VAL A 69 7.35 -15.96 -20.57
C VAL A 69 8.33 -15.31 -21.53
N GLU A 70 8.18 -15.65 -22.80
CA GLU A 70 8.91 -15.02 -23.89
C GLU A 70 8.06 -13.89 -24.49
N ILE A 71 8.63 -12.68 -24.60
CA ILE A 71 7.95 -11.51 -25.14
C ILE A 71 8.80 -10.91 -26.25
N LYS A 72 8.23 -10.83 -27.46
CA LYS A 72 8.86 -10.17 -28.60
C LYS A 72 8.48 -8.70 -28.65
N ALA A 73 9.47 -7.83 -28.79
CA ALA A 73 9.27 -6.39 -28.88
C ALA A 73 8.41 -5.99 -30.09
N GLY A 74 8.53 -6.71 -31.21
CA GLY A 74 7.71 -6.53 -32.39
C GLY A 74 6.23 -6.77 -32.14
N ASP A 75 5.89 -7.83 -31.41
CA ASP A 75 4.49 -8.21 -31.12
C ASP A 75 3.85 -7.20 -30.16
N VAL A 76 4.61 -6.70 -29.18
CA VAL A 76 4.17 -5.62 -28.29
C VAL A 76 3.95 -4.32 -29.07
N HIS A 77 4.89 -3.96 -29.95
CA HIS A 77 4.77 -2.76 -30.79
C HIS A 77 3.57 -2.84 -31.75
N GLN A 78 3.35 -4.00 -32.39
CA GLN A 78 2.19 -4.23 -33.26
C GLN A 78 0.87 -4.19 -32.48
N GLY A 79 0.84 -4.78 -31.28
CA GLY A 79 -0.32 -4.78 -30.40
C GLY A 79 -0.75 -3.38 -29.96
N LEU A 80 0.21 -2.49 -29.71
CA LEU A 80 -0.02 -1.09 -29.37
C LEU A 80 -0.33 -0.20 -30.59
N ARG A 81 -0.22 -0.73 -31.82
CA ARG A 81 -0.42 0.00 -33.09
C ARG A 81 0.41 1.28 -33.20
N TRP A 82 1.58 1.31 -32.57
CA TRP A 82 2.48 2.45 -32.66
C TRP A 82 3.24 2.46 -33.98
N VAL A 83 3.67 3.65 -34.40
CA VAL A 83 4.47 3.85 -35.62
C VAL A 83 5.85 4.36 -35.21
N ASN A 84 6.91 3.65 -35.60
CA ASN A 84 8.31 4.02 -35.35
C ASN A 84 8.67 4.21 -33.86
N ARG A 85 8.05 3.45 -32.94
CA ARG A 85 8.31 3.55 -31.48
C ARG A 85 8.90 2.28 -30.86
N VAL A 86 9.48 1.40 -31.67
CA VAL A 86 10.14 0.16 -31.20
C VAL A 86 11.22 0.42 -30.13
N PRO A 87 12.09 1.46 -30.24
CA PRO A 87 13.09 1.74 -29.21
C PRO A 87 12.48 2.05 -27.83
N SER A 88 11.32 2.71 -27.79
CA SER A 88 10.61 2.99 -26.55
C SER A 88 10.17 1.70 -25.86
N VAL A 89 9.62 0.75 -26.63
CA VAL A 89 9.23 -0.57 -26.12
C VAL A 89 10.44 -1.33 -25.56
N CYS A 90 11.55 -1.42 -26.31
CA CYS A 90 12.76 -2.10 -25.85
C CYS A 90 13.32 -1.47 -24.56
N THR A 91 13.30 -0.14 -24.48
CA THR A 91 13.78 0.58 -23.29
C THR A 91 12.92 0.29 -22.07
N THR A 92 11.58 0.27 -22.25
CA THR A 92 10.66 -0.05 -21.16
C THR A 92 10.80 -1.51 -20.71
N LEU A 93 10.84 -2.46 -21.64
CA LEU A 93 11.01 -3.89 -21.35
C LEU A 93 12.35 -4.19 -20.66
N GLY A 94 13.43 -3.53 -21.08
CA GLY A 94 14.74 -3.66 -20.45
C GLY A 94 14.89 -2.94 -19.10
N SER A 95 13.95 -2.06 -18.74
CA SER A 95 14.10 -1.24 -17.53
C SER A 95 13.92 -2.06 -16.24
N GLN A 96 14.74 -1.75 -15.23
CA GLN A 96 14.55 -2.30 -13.88
C GLN A 96 13.23 -1.84 -13.25
N LYS A 97 12.71 -0.66 -13.66
CA LYS A 97 11.40 -0.16 -13.20
C LYS A 97 10.29 -1.11 -13.63
N PHE A 98 10.31 -1.57 -14.88
CA PHE A 98 9.35 -2.56 -15.37
C PHE A 98 9.42 -3.86 -14.57
N GLN A 99 10.61 -4.45 -14.43
CA GLN A 99 10.82 -5.71 -13.69
C GLN A 99 10.26 -5.67 -12.26
N ARG A 100 10.50 -4.57 -11.53
CA ARG A 100 10.01 -4.39 -10.16
C ARG A 100 8.50 -4.22 -10.07
N GLU A 101 7.89 -3.51 -11.02
CA GLU A 101 6.44 -3.24 -10.99
C GLU A 101 5.61 -4.43 -11.45
N THR A 102 6.13 -5.24 -12.38
CA THR A 102 5.44 -6.42 -12.90
C THR A 102 5.80 -7.71 -12.17
N GLY A 103 6.79 -7.67 -11.26
CA GLY A 103 7.25 -8.84 -10.52
C GLY A 103 7.85 -9.91 -11.44
N VAL A 104 8.65 -9.49 -12.42
CA VAL A 104 9.32 -10.40 -13.36
C VAL A 104 10.80 -10.14 -13.41
N GLU A 105 11.57 -11.20 -13.61
CA GLU A 105 13.03 -11.14 -13.74
C GLU A 105 13.43 -11.38 -15.19
N LEU A 106 14.27 -10.51 -15.74
CA LEU A 106 14.80 -10.72 -17.09
C LEU A 106 15.87 -11.83 -17.05
N VAL A 107 15.58 -12.96 -17.68
CA VAL A 107 16.49 -14.13 -17.77
C VAL A 107 17.44 -13.96 -18.93
N GLY A 108 16.94 -13.47 -20.06
CA GLY A 108 17.72 -13.38 -21.29
C GLY A 108 17.13 -12.38 -22.26
N LYS A 109 17.99 -11.84 -23.11
CA LYS A 109 17.61 -10.99 -24.23
C LYS A 109 18.29 -11.53 -25.47
N GLU A 110 17.51 -11.80 -26.50
CA GLU A 110 18.00 -12.32 -27.78
C GLU A 110 17.57 -11.40 -28.90
N GLY A 111 18.48 -11.08 -29.81
CA GLY A 111 18.16 -10.20 -30.92
C GLY A 111 19.36 -9.86 -31.80
N PRO A 112 19.11 -9.12 -32.90
CA PRO A 112 20.17 -8.67 -33.80
C PRO A 112 21.21 -7.82 -33.06
N PRO A 113 22.47 -7.80 -33.52
CA PRO A 113 23.61 -7.19 -32.81
C PRO A 113 23.43 -5.69 -32.51
N SER A 114 22.49 -5.04 -33.19
CA SER A 114 22.08 -3.66 -32.96
C SER A 114 21.32 -3.43 -31.63
N GLY A 115 20.85 -4.47 -30.95
CA GLY A 115 20.22 -4.37 -29.62
C GLY A 115 18.87 -3.62 -29.59
N MET A 116 18.42 -3.10 -30.74
CA MET A 116 17.17 -2.38 -30.93
C MET A 116 16.56 -2.81 -32.26
N GLY A 117 15.39 -3.44 -32.20
CA GLY A 117 14.68 -3.92 -33.38
C GLY A 117 13.42 -4.70 -33.03
N THR A 118 12.55 -4.91 -34.01
CA THR A 118 11.28 -5.66 -33.84
C THR A 118 11.50 -7.14 -33.55
N ARG A 119 12.66 -7.69 -33.94
CA ARG A 119 13.07 -9.08 -33.69
C ARG A 119 13.71 -9.28 -32.30
N MET A 120 13.71 -8.26 -31.45
CA MET A 120 14.22 -8.39 -30.09
C MET A 120 13.24 -9.21 -29.24
N THR A 121 13.76 -10.23 -28.58
CA THR A 121 13.01 -11.15 -27.74
C THR A 121 13.53 -11.06 -26.31
N PHE A 122 12.63 -10.90 -25.36
CA PHE A 122 12.92 -10.83 -23.94
C PHE A 122 12.31 -12.02 -23.23
N THR A 123 13.15 -12.81 -22.58
CA THR A 123 12.72 -13.97 -21.81
C THR A 123 12.67 -13.60 -20.34
N TYR A 124 11.48 -13.65 -19.76
CA TYR A 124 11.23 -13.32 -18.37
C TYR A 124 10.88 -14.55 -17.54
N ARG A 125 11.32 -14.57 -16.29
CA ARG A 125 10.83 -15.49 -15.27
C ARG A 125 9.79 -14.76 -14.43
N ILE A 126 8.62 -15.36 -14.24
CA ILE A 126 7.59 -14.82 -13.35
C ILE A 126 7.98 -15.21 -11.92
N ALA A 127 8.19 -14.21 -11.05
CA ALA A 127 8.61 -14.44 -9.67
C ALA A 127 7.49 -15.00 -8.76
N ASP A 128 6.28 -15.19 -9.31
CA ASP A 128 5.06 -15.50 -8.55
C ASP A 128 4.60 -16.97 -8.58
N VAL A 129 5.39 -17.93 -9.08
CA VAL A 129 4.96 -19.35 -9.00
C VAL A 129 5.05 -19.88 -7.55
N GLU A 130 5.81 -19.24 -6.68
CA GLU A 130 6.01 -19.63 -5.27
C GLU A 130 5.70 -18.47 -4.27
N ALA A 131 5.11 -17.35 -4.71
CA ALA A 131 4.97 -16.14 -3.89
C ALA A 131 3.52 -15.80 -3.48
N GLY A 132 2.65 -16.80 -3.42
CA GLY A 132 1.53 -16.73 -2.49
C GLY A 132 2.08 -16.74 -1.07
N ALA A 133 2.16 -15.56 -0.43
CA ALA A 133 2.51 -15.32 0.99
C ALA A 133 3.96 -14.93 1.35
N SER A 134 4.55 -13.95 0.66
CA SER A 134 5.69 -13.22 1.25
C SER A 134 5.76 -11.75 0.83
N SER A 135 4.72 -10.99 1.16
CA SER A 135 4.91 -9.57 1.45
C SER A 135 5.54 -9.45 2.84
N VAL A 136 6.80 -9.85 3.01
CA VAL A 136 7.56 -9.46 4.21
C VAL A 136 7.64 -7.93 4.16
N PRO A 137 7.06 -7.21 5.13
CA PRO A 137 7.20 -5.76 5.17
C PRO A 137 8.69 -5.46 5.20
N ARG A 138 9.15 -4.53 4.36
CA ARG A 138 10.53 -4.04 4.36
C ARG A 138 10.84 -3.58 5.78
N GLN A 139 11.42 -4.47 6.59
CA GLN A 139 11.56 -4.26 8.02
C GLN A 139 12.29 -2.94 8.19
N SER A 140 11.65 -2.03 8.92
CA SER A 140 12.22 -0.73 9.18
C SER A 140 13.52 -0.95 9.94
N LYS A 141 14.55 -0.14 9.72
CA LYS A 141 15.76 -0.17 10.58
C LYS A 141 15.39 -0.02 12.07
N PHE A 142 14.21 0.55 12.34
CA PHE A 142 13.61 0.66 13.67
C PHE A 142 12.98 -0.63 14.21
N ASP A 143 12.56 -1.58 13.37
CA ASP A 143 12.08 -2.89 13.83
C ASP A 143 13.20 -3.71 14.47
N ALA A 144 14.43 -3.57 13.98
CA ALA A 144 15.63 -4.17 14.59
C ALA A 144 15.94 -3.62 15.99
N LEU A 145 15.39 -2.44 16.35
CA LEU A 145 15.56 -1.85 17.68
C LEU A 145 14.52 -2.35 18.70
N ARG A 146 13.43 -3.00 18.24
CA ARG A 146 12.43 -3.55 19.17
C ARG A 146 13.02 -4.74 19.90
N GLY A 147 13.04 -4.65 21.23
CA GLY A 147 13.52 -5.72 22.10
C GLY A 147 14.98 -5.65 22.53
N ILE A 148 15.72 -4.56 22.23
CA ILE A 148 17.11 -4.39 22.74
C ILE A 148 17.19 -4.52 24.27
N ALA A 149 16.19 -4.00 24.99
CA ALA A 149 16.12 -4.12 26.45
C ALA A 149 15.37 -5.38 26.93
N GLN A 150 14.94 -6.27 26.02
CA GLN A 150 14.11 -7.43 26.37
C GLN A 150 14.84 -8.40 27.30
N SER A 151 16.11 -8.69 27.03
CA SER A 151 16.92 -9.58 27.88
C SER A 151 17.13 -8.99 29.28
N LEU A 152 17.48 -7.71 29.37
CA LEU A 152 17.67 -7.01 30.64
C LEU A 152 16.40 -7.03 31.49
N PHE A 153 15.25 -6.73 30.90
CA PHE A 153 13.99 -6.78 31.63
C PHE A 153 13.57 -8.21 31.96
N HIS A 154 13.98 -9.21 31.18
CA HIS A 154 13.70 -10.60 31.50
C HIS A 154 14.42 -11.05 32.77
N GLU A 155 15.70 -10.69 32.94
CA GLU A 155 16.46 -10.96 34.18
C GLU A 155 15.85 -10.28 35.41
N LEU A 156 15.25 -9.11 35.22
CA LEU A 156 14.53 -8.36 36.26
C LEU A 156 13.09 -8.87 36.49
N GLY A 157 12.71 -10.01 35.92
CA GLY A 157 11.39 -10.62 36.08
C GLY A 157 10.29 -10.00 35.21
N GLY A 158 10.65 -9.24 34.18
CA GLY A 158 9.77 -8.59 33.22
C GLY A 158 9.68 -7.07 33.39
N GLY A 159 9.44 -6.34 32.29
CA GLY A 159 9.35 -4.88 32.32
C GLY A 159 8.25 -4.33 33.23
N GLU A 160 7.13 -5.04 33.33
CA GLU A 160 6.03 -4.70 34.23
C GLU A 160 6.40 -4.85 35.72
N ASN A 161 7.23 -5.84 36.06
CA ASN A 161 7.69 -6.03 37.43
C ASN A 161 8.66 -4.92 37.84
N PHE A 162 9.56 -4.52 36.95
CA PHE A 162 10.44 -3.38 37.17
C PHE A 162 9.65 -2.07 37.36
N ILE A 163 8.72 -1.75 36.46
CA ILE A 163 7.91 -0.51 36.55
C ILE A 163 7.08 -0.49 37.83
N ARG A 164 6.54 -1.64 38.26
CA ARG A 164 5.79 -1.76 39.50
C ARG A 164 6.65 -1.50 40.73
N GLY A 165 7.84 -2.09 40.80
CA GLY A 165 8.80 -1.84 41.89
C GLY A 165 9.21 -0.37 41.99
N GLU A 166 9.48 0.28 40.86
CA GLU A 166 9.80 1.71 40.81
C GLU A 166 8.62 2.59 41.28
N ARG A 167 7.38 2.21 40.94
CA ARG A 167 6.19 2.96 41.41
C ARG A 167 6.01 2.86 42.92
N GLU A 168 6.24 1.68 43.48
CA GLU A 168 6.16 1.44 44.92
C GLU A 168 7.26 2.20 45.68
N SER A 169 8.50 2.17 45.17
CA SER A 169 9.63 2.90 45.75
C SER A 169 9.40 4.43 45.72
N LEU A 170 8.91 4.98 44.60
CA LEU A 170 8.61 6.39 44.47
C LEU A 170 7.46 6.83 45.40
N ASN A 171 6.42 6.00 45.54
CA ASN A 171 5.34 6.27 46.48
C ASN A 171 5.80 6.22 47.93
N PHE A 172 6.68 5.27 48.27
CA PHE A 172 7.31 5.20 49.59
C PHE A 172 8.12 6.48 49.90
N ILE A 173 9.01 6.89 48.98
CA ILE A 173 9.82 8.12 49.14
C ILE A 173 8.94 9.36 49.31
N ARG A 174 7.86 9.47 48.54
CA ARG A 174 6.89 10.58 48.67
C ARG A 174 6.23 10.59 50.05
N SER A 175 5.83 9.42 50.56
CA SER A 175 5.22 9.29 51.88
C SER A 175 6.19 9.65 53.01
N ASP A 176 7.46 9.24 52.92
CA ASP A 176 8.50 9.57 53.89
C ASP A 176 8.82 11.06 53.93
N ARG A 177 8.87 11.70 52.77
CA ARG A 177 9.10 13.14 52.67
C ARG A 177 7.98 13.94 53.32
N ALA A 178 6.72 13.50 53.14
CA ALA A 178 5.55 14.10 53.77
C ALA A 178 5.57 13.92 55.30
N ARG A 179 5.94 12.73 55.79
CA ARG A 179 6.07 12.46 57.23
C ARG A 179 7.17 13.26 57.91
N ASN A 180 8.33 13.43 57.25
CA ASN A 180 9.46 14.19 57.79
C ASN A 180 9.24 15.71 57.78
N HIS A 181 8.42 16.26 56.88
CA HIS A 181 8.02 17.68 56.94
C HIS A 181 7.12 18.02 58.13
N GLY A 182 6.35 17.04 58.66
CA GLY A 182 5.50 17.23 59.84
C GLY A 182 6.23 17.17 61.19
N LYS A 183 7.49 16.70 61.23
CA LYS A 183 8.27 16.52 62.47
C LYS A 183 9.29 17.63 62.76
N LYS A 184 9.39 18.66 61.90
CA LYS A 184 10.15 19.88 62.21
C LYS A 184 9.25 20.87 62.98
N LYS A 185 9.09 20.66 64.28
CA LYS A 185 8.64 21.66 65.24
C LYS A 185 9.50 21.56 66.49
#